data_AF-A0A846MTJ0-F1
#
_entry.id   AF-A0A846MTJ0-F1
#
_cell.length_a   1.000
_cell.length_b   1.000
_cell.length_c   1.000
_cell.angle_alpha   90.00
_cell.angle_beta   90.00
_cell.angle_gamma   90.00
#
_symmetry.space_group_name_H-M   'P 1'
#
loop_
_entity.id
_entity.type
_entity.pdbx_description
1 polymer ?
#
loop_
_entity_poly.entity_id
_entity_poly.type
_entity_poly.pdbx_seq_one_letter_code
_entity_poly.pdbx_strand_id
1 'polypeptide(L)'
;MEAKQSNTRVLHALSELIEPLGLSVADTGGCIEIFGADPLFPSAVRLGEAFSIAAMAQAVGAAAIWRERTGEGQNLCVDIRQAAHSIVPEFTFHPTINGHSYPNWMGNMHPFGVFPFRTADGRWVYPSGVYPHQHFAWSNFFNCGLSHANIAAAIAKWNAAELEDTANAKGHTLCIARSAEEWLAHPQGRYLANEPVIVVRKIGEGPLVPLAPAKRPLEGIRVLSLTHAIAGPVVGRTLAEQGADVLCVNRPNDFEHAWVYDDANVGARSTFLDLNDPEQNRTCKALAQTADVFVDSYRGRKMAEFGLSPAELAALRPGIIVVSVRCYGWDGPWFDRGGFDMLGSAASGLAMLEGVSGMPALPPTVAGHLRRPRPREVSGPRIGRDNDDPYRQLLRLNGMGELNAGKTRHLHIGQQNVGSQRAHHRQRVFAVTCPANDMEIVFKSEQGGDGSKHQRLVFGDDDADLRAHAGTLATRVVPDSDWMTNAPPAATSRCRIPVKPFPSTIAVPEPSSITIRVHSRA
;
A
#
# COMPACT_ATOMS: atom_id res chain seq x y z
N MET A 1 3.82 -2.44 30.06
CA MET A 1 3.28 -3.81 29.91
C MET A 1 2.75 -4.06 28.51
N GLU A 2 1.94 -3.16 27.95
CA GLU A 2 1.38 -3.30 26.59
C GLU A 2 2.43 -3.45 25.47
N ALA A 3 3.52 -2.67 25.47
CA ALA A 3 4.59 -2.81 24.47
C ALA A 3 5.30 -4.19 24.53
N LYS A 4 5.51 -4.73 25.73
CA LYS A 4 6.16 -6.06 25.91
C LYS A 4 5.24 -7.20 25.47
N GLN A 5 3.93 -7.06 25.70
CA GLN A 5 2.90 -8.02 25.29
C GLN A 5 2.63 -7.97 23.78
N SER A 6 2.70 -6.77 23.17
CA SER A 6 2.65 -6.57 21.72
C SER A 6 3.78 -7.33 21.03
N ASN A 7 5.02 -7.18 21.53
CA ASN A 7 6.18 -7.88 20.96
C ASN A 7 6.04 -9.40 21.03
N THR A 8 5.53 -9.97 22.13
CA THR A 8 5.32 -11.42 22.23
C THR A 8 4.33 -11.94 21.20
N ARG A 9 3.20 -11.24 20.98
CA ARG A 9 2.20 -11.65 19.98
C ARG A 9 2.76 -11.59 18.55
N VAL A 10 3.42 -10.50 18.19
CA VAL A 10 3.95 -10.31 16.84
C VAL A 10 5.04 -11.34 16.54
N LEU A 11 5.91 -11.64 17.51
CA LEU A 11 6.94 -12.68 17.37
C LEU A 11 6.35 -14.09 17.25
N HIS A 12 5.25 -14.37 17.96
CA HIS A 12 4.53 -15.64 17.80
C HIS A 12 3.96 -15.78 16.38
N ALA A 13 3.23 -14.77 15.89
CA ALA A 13 2.68 -14.77 14.54
C ALA A 13 3.77 -14.81 13.45
N LEU A 14 4.90 -14.16 13.68
CA LEU A 14 6.08 -14.30 12.82
C LEU A 14 6.57 -15.75 12.79
N SER A 15 6.68 -16.40 13.95
CA SER A 15 7.12 -17.80 14.04
C SER A 15 6.18 -18.73 13.29
N GLU A 16 4.85 -18.58 13.47
CA GLU A 16 3.83 -19.35 12.73
C GLU A 16 3.94 -19.16 11.21
N LEU A 17 4.34 -17.97 10.74
CA LEU A 17 4.52 -17.69 9.32
C LEU A 17 5.77 -18.35 8.72
N ILE A 18 6.87 -18.40 9.47
CA ILE A 18 8.18 -18.85 8.95
C ILE A 18 8.48 -20.32 9.25
N GLU A 19 7.91 -20.91 10.29
CA GLU A 19 8.11 -22.33 10.65
C GLU A 19 7.78 -23.31 9.51
N PRO A 20 6.66 -23.14 8.76
CA PRO A 20 6.37 -24.00 7.60
C PRO A 20 7.41 -23.90 6.47
N LEU A 21 8.23 -22.84 6.46
CA LEU A 21 9.34 -22.66 5.53
C LEU A 21 10.63 -23.34 6.00
N GLY A 22 10.62 -23.98 7.18
CA GLY A 22 11.81 -24.54 7.82
C GLY A 22 12.72 -23.48 8.43
N LEU A 23 12.20 -22.29 8.69
CA LEU A 23 12.93 -21.17 9.29
C LEU A 23 12.45 -20.92 10.73
N SER A 24 13.32 -20.28 11.51
CA SER A 24 13.07 -19.86 12.88
C SER A 24 13.71 -18.51 13.14
N VAL A 25 13.27 -17.82 14.20
CA VAL A 25 13.90 -16.58 14.64
C VAL A 25 15.37 -16.74 15.03
N ALA A 26 15.79 -17.96 15.38
CA ALA A 26 17.17 -18.28 15.76
C ALA A 26 18.13 -18.31 14.56
N ASP A 27 17.61 -18.46 13.33
CA ASP A 27 18.42 -18.50 12.11
C ASP A 27 19.09 -17.16 11.84
N THR A 28 18.50 -16.06 12.35
CA THR A 28 19.10 -14.72 12.31
C THR A 28 20.47 -14.66 12.98
N GLY A 29 20.74 -15.53 13.97
CA GLY A 29 21.95 -15.47 14.80
C GLY A 29 22.04 -14.22 15.69
N GLY A 30 20.95 -13.44 15.82
CA GLY A 30 20.87 -12.24 16.64
C GLY A 30 19.53 -12.12 17.37
N CYS A 31 19.18 -10.91 17.82
CA CYS A 31 17.88 -10.61 18.41
C CYS A 31 16.92 -9.98 17.40
N ILE A 32 15.62 -10.10 17.65
CA ILE A 32 14.56 -9.40 16.90
C ILE A 32 13.86 -8.41 17.84
N GLU A 33 13.82 -7.15 17.44
CA GLU A 33 13.18 -6.07 18.19
C GLU A 33 12.10 -5.38 17.36
N ILE A 34 10.90 -5.28 17.91
CA ILE A 34 9.77 -4.56 17.28
C ILE A 34 9.44 -3.35 18.15
N PHE A 35 9.31 -2.19 17.52
CA PHE A 35 9.03 -0.91 18.15
C PHE A 35 7.67 -0.37 17.71
N GLY A 36 7.07 0.45 18.57
CA GLY A 36 5.77 1.09 18.32
C GLY A 36 4.59 0.29 18.86
N ALA A 37 3.39 0.75 18.53
CA ALA A 37 2.13 0.15 18.96
C ALA A 37 1.06 0.32 17.87
N ASP A 38 0.14 -0.64 17.81
CA ASP A 38 -1.03 -0.65 16.93
C ASP A 38 -2.31 -0.55 17.81
N PRO A 39 -3.40 0.11 17.39
CA PRO A 39 -3.73 0.54 16.03
C PRO A 39 -3.00 1.83 15.56
N LEU A 40 -2.40 1.78 14.37
CA LEU A 40 -1.94 2.95 13.59
C LEU A 40 -3.05 3.49 12.69
N PHE A 41 -3.90 2.60 12.21
CA PHE A 41 -4.98 2.90 11.28
C PHE A 41 -6.33 2.75 11.98
N PRO A 42 -7.36 3.53 11.57
CA PRO A 42 -8.73 3.29 12.01
C PRO A 42 -9.29 2.05 11.28
N SER A 43 -8.78 0.88 11.67
CA SER A 43 -9.07 -0.41 11.05
C SER A 43 -9.52 -1.42 12.11
N ALA A 44 -10.38 -2.35 11.71
CA ALA A 44 -10.80 -3.46 12.56
C ALA A 44 -9.67 -4.45 12.84
N VAL A 45 -8.59 -4.42 12.03
CA VAL A 45 -7.41 -5.27 12.17
C VAL A 45 -6.16 -4.46 12.50
N ARG A 46 -5.18 -5.14 13.10
CA ARG A 46 -3.88 -4.58 13.47
C ARG A 46 -2.94 -4.57 12.26
N LEU A 47 -3.20 -3.64 11.34
CA LEU A 47 -2.48 -3.54 10.06
C LEU A 47 -0.99 -3.24 10.25
N GLY A 48 -0.62 -2.39 11.21
CA GLY A 48 0.78 -2.06 11.47
C GLY A 48 1.59 -3.29 11.92
N GLU A 49 1.01 -4.10 12.80
CA GLU A 49 1.60 -5.37 13.21
C GLU A 49 1.66 -6.37 12.04
N ALA A 50 0.61 -6.49 11.24
CA ALA A 50 0.58 -7.37 10.07
C ALA A 50 1.69 -7.04 9.06
N PHE A 51 1.89 -5.76 8.76
CA PHE A 51 2.98 -5.32 7.87
C PHE A 51 4.36 -5.63 8.46
N SER A 52 4.51 -5.45 9.77
CA SER A 52 5.76 -5.76 10.47
C SER A 52 6.09 -7.25 10.44
N ILE A 53 5.09 -8.13 10.57
CA ILE A 53 5.28 -9.59 10.47
C ILE A 53 5.82 -9.97 9.09
N ALA A 54 5.21 -9.46 8.02
CA ALA A 54 5.65 -9.73 6.66
C ALA A 54 7.08 -9.22 6.39
N ALA A 55 7.39 -7.98 6.81
CA ALA A 55 8.72 -7.40 6.67
C ALA A 55 9.78 -8.17 7.47
N MET A 56 9.46 -8.59 8.70
CA MET A 56 10.38 -9.38 9.52
C MET A 56 10.59 -10.79 8.97
N ALA A 57 9.57 -11.43 8.38
CA ALA A 57 9.74 -12.74 7.75
C ALA A 57 10.76 -12.68 6.61
N GLN A 58 10.69 -11.63 5.78
CA GLN A 58 11.68 -11.37 4.73
C GLN A 58 13.08 -11.13 5.31
N ALA A 59 13.17 -10.32 6.37
CA ALA A 59 14.43 -10.01 7.05
C ALA A 59 15.07 -11.26 7.70
N VAL A 60 14.27 -12.16 8.28
CA VAL A 60 14.75 -13.44 8.82
C VAL A 60 15.35 -14.31 7.72
N GLY A 61 14.66 -14.44 6.58
CA GLY A 61 15.20 -15.18 5.43
C GLY A 61 16.52 -14.59 4.91
N ALA A 62 16.60 -13.26 4.78
CA ALA A 62 17.82 -12.58 4.36
C ALA A 62 18.97 -12.77 5.37
N ALA A 63 18.69 -12.69 6.67
CA ALA A 63 19.67 -12.90 7.74
C ALA A 63 20.15 -14.35 7.81
N ALA A 64 19.27 -15.33 7.58
CA ALA A 64 19.64 -16.74 7.50
C ALA A 64 20.64 -16.99 6.37
N ILE A 65 20.36 -16.43 5.19
CA ILE A 65 21.27 -16.50 4.03
C ILE A 65 22.59 -15.78 4.29
N TRP A 66 22.54 -14.60 4.92
CA TRP A 66 23.74 -13.87 5.32
C TRP A 66 24.63 -14.73 6.23
N ARG A 67 24.04 -15.33 7.26
CA ARG A 67 24.75 -16.17 8.21
C ARG A 67 25.31 -17.44 7.56
N GLU A 68 24.60 -18.05 6.62
CA GLU A 68 25.12 -19.17 5.84
C GLU A 68 26.37 -18.77 5.04
N ARG A 69 26.38 -17.57 4.46
CA ARG A 69 27.52 -17.07 3.66
C ARG A 69 28.71 -16.62 4.50
N THR A 70 28.48 -16.03 5.67
CA THR A 70 29.55 -15.33 6.43
C THR A 70 29.86 -15.97 7.79
N GLY A 71 28.96 -16.79 8.31
CA GLY A 71 28.98 -17.27 9.70
C GLY A 71 28.49 -16.24 10.72
N GLU A 72 28.20 -15.01 10.30
CA GLU A 72 27.82 -13.92 11.20
C GLU A 72 26.29 -13.78 11.32
N GLY A 73 25.79 -13.59 12.54
CA GLY A 73 24.39 -13.27 12.79
C GLY A 73 24.07 -11.78 12.60
N GLN A 74 22.77 -11.46 12.55
CA GLN A 74 22.26 -10.09 12.48
C GLN A 74 21.15 -9.86 13.51
N ASN A 75 21.21 -8.71 14.17
CA ASN A 75 20.07 -8.20 14.93
C ASN A 75 19.10 -7.54 13.96
N LEU A 76 17.82 -7.90 14.06
CA LEU A 76 16.77 -7.36 13.22
C LEU A 76 15.89 -6.42 14.04
N CYS A 77 15.52 -5.29 13.46
CA CYS A 77 14.54 -4.43 14.09
C CYS A 77 13.58 -3.79 13.10
N VAL A 78 12.36 -3.51 13.58
CA VAL A 78 11.35 -2.77 12.82
C VAL A 78 10.54 -1.86 13.73
N ASP A 79 10.34 -0.63 13.27
CA ASP A 79 9.32 0.25 13.82
C ASP A 79 8.01 0.01 13.05
N ILE A 80 6.93 -0.31 13.76
CA ILE A 80 5.61 -0.57 13.18
C ILE A 80 5.15 0.60 12.28
N ARG A 81 5.57 1.83 12.57
CA ARG A 81 5.30 3.00 11.72
C ARG A 81 6.06 2.93 10.40
N GLN A 82 7.33 2.51 10.42
CA GLN A 82 8.13 2.34 9.20
C GLN A 82 7.62 1.18 8.34
N ALA A 83 7.13 0.09 8.96
CA ALA A 83 6.47 -0.99 8.23
C ALA A 83 5.21 -0.51 7.49
N ALA A 84 4.47 0.44 8.06
CA ALA A 84 3.35 1.07 7.35
C ALA A 84 3.80 1.94 6.16
N HIS A 85 4.98 2.57 6.22
CA HIS A 85 5.50 3.42 5.14
C HIS A 85 5.78 2.64 3.86
N SER A 86 6.25 1.38 3.98
CA SER A 86 6.57 0.57 2.80
C SER A 86 5.33 0.06 2.05
N ILE A 87 4.17 0.06 2.70
CA ILE A 87 2.90 -0.38 2.09
C ILE A 87 2.06 0.82 1.64
N VAL A 88 2.02 1.89 2.46
CA VAL A 88 1.21 3.08 2.18
C VAL A 88 2.03 4.35 2.46
N PRO A 89 2.96 4.72 1.56
CA PRO A 89 3.86 5.85 1.77
C PRO A 89 3.13 7.17 2.11
N GLU A 90 2.04 7.44 1.40
CA GLU A 90 1.22 8.66 1.56
C GLU A 90 0.52 8.79 2.91
N PHE A 91 0.47 7.73 3.72
CA PHE A 91 -0.17 7.78 5.03
C PHE A 91 0.61 8.66 6.02
N THR A 92 1.94 8.69 5.92
CA THR A 92 2.80 9.37 6.89
C THR A 92 3.68 10.45 6.28
N PHE A 93 4.02 10.35 4.99
CA PHE A 93 4.79 11.38 4.28
C PHE A 93 4.32 11.52 2.83
N HIS A 94 4.75 12.57 2.14
CA HIS A 94 4.45 12.74 0.73
C HIS A 94 5.70 12.33 -0.07
N PRO A 95 5.77 11.10 -0.62
CA PRO A 95 6.91 10.68 -1.40
C PRO A 95 7.10 11.59 -2.62
N THR A 96 8.38 11.79 -2.98
CA THR A 96 8.75 12.51 -4.19
C THR A 96 9.71 11.70 -5.03
N ILE A 97 9.60 11.84 -6.35
CA ILE A 97 10.54 11.29 -7.32
C ILE A 97 11.27 12.48 -7.95
N ASN A 98 12.58 12.58 -7.73
CA ASN A 98 13.39 13.73 -8.17
C ASN A 98 12.80 15.08 -7.73
N GLY A 99 12.25 15.16 -6.52
CA GLY A 99 11.61 16.36 -5.97
C GLY A 99 10.21 16.66 -6.50
N HIS A 100 9.68 15.86 -7.43
CA HIS A 100 8.30 15.96 -7.90
C HIS A 100 7.37 15.03 -7.13
N SER A 101 6.11 15.42 -6.97
CA SER A 101 5.11 14.57 -6.31
C SER A 101 5.04 13.20 -6.97
N TYR A 102 5.08 12.17 -6.12
CA TYR A 102 4.80 10.80 -6.52
C TYR A 102 3.40 10.72 -7.17
N PRO A 103 3.27 10.14 -8.37
CA PRO A 103 2.01 10.11 -9.08
C PRO A 103 1.08 9.02 -8.51
N ASN A 104 0.39 9.25 -7.40
CA ASN A 104 -0.68 8.35 -6.98
C ASN A 104 -1.92 8.55 -7.87
N TRP A 105 -2.02 7.73 -8.93
CA TRP A 105 -3.09 7.84 -9.92
C TRP A 105 -4.39 7.15 -9.51
N MET A 106 -4.44 6.47 -8.36
CA MET A 106 -5.67 5.84 -7.88
C MET A 106 -6.71 6.81 -7.30
N GLY A 107 -6.68 8.07 -7.72
CA GLY A 107 -7.76 9.02 -7.41
C GLY A 107 -9.05 8.66 -8.14
N ASN A 108 -10.12 8.33 -7.39
CA ASN A 108 -11.57 8.48 -7.64
C ASN A 108 -12.22 8.32 -9.04
N MET A 109 -11.48 8.01 -10.11
CA MET A 109 -11.96 8.02 -11.50
C MET A 109 -12.08 6.63 -12.10
N HIS A 110 -12.01 5.60 -11.25
CA HIS A 110 -12.10 4.23 -11.69
C HIS A 110 -13.53 3.68 -11.47
N PRO A 111 -14.27 3.31 -12.54
CA PRO A 111 -15.69 2.97 -12.44
C PRO A 111 -15.99 1.71 -11.60
N PHE A 112 -15.02 0.79 -11.54
CA PHE A 112 -15.07 -0.43 -10.70
C PHE A 112 -14.01 -0.40 -9.58
N GLY A 113 -13.68 0.80 -9.10
CA GLY A 113 -12.58 1.01 -8.17
C GLY A 113 -13.12 1.23 -6.77
N VAL A 114 -12.67 0.43 -5.80
CA VAL A 114 -12.81 0.55 -4.34
C VAL A 114 -14.21 0.63 -3.73
N PHE A 115 -15.28 0.78 -4.51
CA PHE A 115 -16.66 0.89 -4.01
C PHE A 115 -17.46 -0.40 -4.20
N PRO A 116 -18.24 -0.85 -3.18
CA PRO A 116 -19.16 -1.97 -3.32
C PRO A 116 -20.44 -1.55 -4.06
N PHE A 117 -21.09 -2.52 -4.71
CA PHE A 117 -22.39 -2.37 -5.36
C PHE A 117 -23.42 -3.33 -4.77
N ARG A 118 -24.67 -2.90 -4.70
CA ARG A 118 -25.77 -3.70 -4.16
C ARG A 118 -26.49 -4.48 -5.25
N THR A 119 -26.71 -5.76 -5.01
CA THR A 119 -27.38 -6.71 -5.90
C THR A 119 -28.88 -6.83 -5.58
N ALA A 120 -29.63 -7.53 -6.42
CA ALA A 120 -31.10 -7.69 -6.31
C ALA A 120 -31.53 -8.39 -5.01
N ASP A 121 -30.73 -9.34 -4.53
CA ASP A 121 -30.92 -10.06 -3.27
C ASP A 121 -30.32 -9.33 -2.06
N GLY A 122 -29.94 -8.05 -2.24
CA GLY A 122 -29.51 -7.17 -1.17
C GLY A 122 -28.07 -7.39 -0.70
N ARG A 123 -27.32 -8.31 -1.32
CA ARG A 123 -25.90 -8.58 -1.04
C ARG A 123 -24.99 -7.52 -1.66
N TRP A 124 -23.80 -7.36 -1.10
CA TRP A 124 -22.77 -6.48 -1.63
C TRP A 124 -21.74 -7.23 -2.45
N VAL A 125 -21.34 -6.64 -3.59
CA VAL A 125 -20.29 -7.18 -4.46
C VAL A 125 -19.26 -6.12 -4.80
N TYR A 126 -18.02 -6.57 -5.00
CA TYR A 126 -16.92 -5.78 -5.53
C TYR A 126 -16.57 -6.30 -6.94
N PRO A 127 -17.02 -5.65 -8.01
CA PRO A 127 -16.33 -5.77 -9.29
C PRO A 127 -14.96 -5.08 -9.19
N SER A 128 -13.95 -5.64 -9.84
CA SER A 128 -12.66 -4.98 -10.02
C SER A 128 -12.38 -4.81 -11.51
N GLY A 129 -11.76 -3.69 -11.86
CA GLY A 129 -11.41 -3.41 -13.25
C GLY A 129 -10.22 -2.50 -13.41
N VAL A 130 -9.23 -2.59 -12.49
CA VAL A 130 -8.09 -1.66 -12.30
C VAL A 130 -7.30 -1.25 -13.55
N TYR A 131 -7.53 -1.91 -14.69
CA TYR A 131 -6.93 -1.60 -15.99
C TYR A 131 -7.95 -1.16 -17.05
N PRO A 132 -7.58 -0.24 -17.97
CA PRO A 132 -8.51 0.28 -18.98
C PRO A 132 -9.23 -0.81 -19.80
N HIS A 133 -8.51 -1.86 -20.23
CA HIS A 133 -9.11 -2.98 -20.98
C HIS A 133 -10.25 -3.67 -20.21
N GLN A 134 -10.19 -3.71 -18.88
CA GLN A 134 -11.23 -4.28 -18.03
C GLN A 134 -12.47 -3.38 -17.98
N HIS A 135 -12.33 -2.06 -18.12
CA HIS A 135 -13.48 -1.15 -18.20
C HIS A 135 -14.31 -1.45 -19.44
N PHE A 136 -13.65 -1.58 -20.58
CA PHE A 136 -14.32 -1.94 -21.83
C PHE A 136 -15.00 -3.30 -21.71
N ALA A 137 -14.31 -4.29 -21.14
CA ALA A 137 -14.87 -5.62 -20.91
C ALA A 137 -16.14 -5.54 -20.04
N TRP A 138 -16.08 -4.82 -18.91
CA TRP A 138 -17.24 -4.67 -18.02
C TRP A 138 -18.39 -3.89 -18.64
N SER A 139 -18.10 -2.83 -19.40
CA SER A 139 -19.12 -2.07 -20.13
C SER A 139 -19.86 -2.96 -21.11
N ASN A 140 -19.14 -3.84 -21.83
CA ASN A 140 -19.75 -4.84 -22.72
C ASN A 140 -20.55 -5.89 -21.95
N PHE A 141 -20.05 -6.37 -20.82
CA PHE A 141 -20.74 -7.38 -20.00
C PHE A 141 -22.09 -6.88 -19.47
N PHE A 142 -22.12 -5.67 -18.91
CA PHE A 142 -23.34 -5.06 -18.38
C PHE A 142 -24.18 -4.35 -19.45
N ASN A 143 -23.64 -4.16 -20.65
CA ASN A 143 -24.20 -3.35 -21.72
C ASN A 143 -24.63 -1.95 -21.21
N CYS A 144 -23.72 -1.27 -20.50
CA CYS A 144 -23.99 0.02 -19.90
C CYS A 144 -22.76 0.96 -19.95
N GLY A 145 -23.02 2.26 -19.85
CA GLY A 145 -21.94 3.25 -19.67
C GLY A 145 -21.26 3.10 -18.31
N LEU A 146 -20.05 3.65 -18.17
CA LEU A 146 -19.17 3.48 -17.00
C LEU A 146 -19.47 4.42 -15.83
N SER A 147 -20.64 5.09 -15.80
CA SER A 147 -21.00 5.87 -14.62
C SER A 147 -21.36 4.95 -13.46
N HIS A 148 -21.05 5.36 -12.23
CA HIS A 148 -21.40 4.59 -11.03
C HIS A 148 -22.90 4.25 -10.99
N ALA A 149 -23.77 5.20 -11.36
CA ALA A 149 -25.22 5.00 -11.41
C ALA A 149 -25.64 3.93 -12.43
N ASN A 150 -25.04 3.91 -13.62
CA ASN A 150 -25.35 2.91 -14.64
C ASN A 150 -24.89 1.52 -14.21
N ILE A 151 -23.70 1.42 -13.63
CA ILE A 151 -23.15 0.16 -13.12
C ILE A 151 -24.00 -0.36 -11.96
N ALA A 152 -24.37 0.50 -11.01
CA ALA A 152 -25.26 0.14 -9.91
C ALA A 152 -26.62 -0.35 -10.41
N ALA A 153 -27.23 0.34 -11.38
CA ALA A 153 -28.49 -0.07 -11.98
C ALA A 153 -28.39 -1.40 -12.74
N ALA A 154 -27.23 -1.70 -13.34
CA ALA A 154 -26.99 -2.98 -13.99
C ALA A 154 -26.83 -4.11 -12.96
N ILE A 155 -26.01 -3.92 -11.93
CA ILE A 155 -25.74 -4.90 -10.87
C ILE A 155 -26.99 -5.19 -10.03
N ALA A 156 -27.83 -4.19 -9.77
CA ALA A 156 -29.07 -4.34 -9.00
C ALA A 156 -30.11 -5.28 -9.65
N LYS A 157 -29.89 -5.73 -10.89
CA LYS A 157 -30.73 -6.71 -11.60
C LYS A 157 -30.32 -8.15 -11.36
N TRP A 158 -29.16 -8.40 -10.78
CA TRP A 158 -28.59 -9.74 -10.61
C TRP A 158 -28.69 -10.22 -9.16
N ASN A 159 -28.86 -11.53 -8.98
CA ASN A 159 -28.50 -12.18 -7.72
C ASN A 159 -26.97 -12.23 -7.58
N ALA A 160 -26.44 -12.02 -6.38
CA ALA A 160 -25.00 -11.94 -6.15
C ALA A 160 -24.23 -13.21 -6.54
N ALA A 161 -24.74 -14.41 -6.22
CA ALA A 161 -24.06 -15.67 -6.53
C ALA A 161 -24.00 -15.91 -8.05
N GLU A 162 -25.12 -15.71 -8.74
CA GLU A 162 -25.19 -15.83 -10.21
C GLU A 162 -24.25 -14.84 -10.89
N LEU A 163 -24.20 -13.59 -10.42
CA LEU A 163 -23.33 -12.56 -10.96
C LEU A 163 -21.85 -12.91 -10.75
N GLU A 164 -21.46 -13.35 -9.54
CA GLU A 164 -20.08 -13.74 -9.24
C GLU A 164 -19.62 -14.86 -10.15
N ASP A 165 -20.39 -15.94 -10.27
CA ASP A 165 -20.01 -17.09 -11.10
C ASP A 165 -19.99 -16.73 -12.59
N THR A 166 -21.02 -16.02 -13.07
CA THR A 166 -21.12 -15.64 -14.49
C THR A 166 -20.03 -14.68 -14.92
N ALA A 167 -19.72 -13.67 -14.08
CA ALA A 167 -18.68 -12.70 -14.38
C ALA A 167 -17.30 -13.37 -14.39
N ASN A 168 -16.97 -14.18 -13.38
CA ASN A 168 -15.69 -14.88 -13.32
C ASN A 168 -15.53 -15.90 -14.45
N ALA A 169 -16.58 -16.63 -14.83
CA ALA A 169 -16.56 -17.56 -15.97
C ALA A 169 -16.27 -16.86 -17.32
N LYS A 170 -16.64 -15.58 -17.46
CA LYS A 170 -16.30 -14.75 -18.63
C LYS A 170 -14.96 -14.02 -18.50
N GLY A 171 -14.19 -14.31 -17.45
CA GLY A 171 -12.86 -13.77 -17.21
C GLY A 171 -12.83 -12.39 -16.56
N HIS A 172 -13.96 -11.87 -16.08
CA HIS A 172 -13.99 -10.70 -15.21
C HIS A 172 -13.59 -11.07 -13.78
N THR A 173 -13.32 -10.06 -12.95
CA THR A 173 -12.97 -10.26 -11.54
C THR A 173 -14.02 -9.60 -10.66
N LEU A 174 -14.84 -10.41 -10.00
CA LEU A 174 -15.87 -9.94 -9.07
C LEU A 174 -15.91 -10.87 -7.86
N CYS A 175 -16.15 -10.30 -6.69
CA CYS A 175 -16.30 -11.04 -5.45
C CYS A 175 -17.46 -10.50 -4.62
N ILE A 176 -18.25 -11.39 -4.03
CA ILE A 176 -19.23 -11.04 -2.99
C ILE A 176 -18.47 -10.66 -1.73
N ALA A 177 -18.87 -9.55 -1.09
CA ALA A 177 -18.42 -9.21 0.25
C ALA A 177 -19.05 -10.20 1.23
N ARG A 178 -18.25 -11.14 1.72
CA ARG A 178 -18.65 -12.18 2.66
C ARG A 178 -18.27 -11.77 4.07
N SER A 179 -18.93 -12.34 5.08
CA SER A 179 -18.38 -12.34 6.45
C SER A 179 -17.24 -13.37 6.55
N ALA A 180 -16.43 -13.29 7.61
CA ALA A 180 -15.40 -14.30 7.87
C ALA A 180 -16.00 -15.70 8.05
N GLU A 181 -17.17 -15.81 8.69
CA GLU A 181 -17.90 -17.08 8.85
C GLU A 181 -18.37 -17.65 7.51
N GLU A 182 -18.98 -16.81 6.66
CA GLU A 182 -19.41 -17.22 5.31
C GLU A 182 -18.21 -17.68 4.47
N TRP A 183 -17.07 -17.01 4.59
CA TRP A 183 -15.84 -17.41 3.91
C TRP A 183 -15.33 -18.76 4.37
N LEU A 184 -15.22 -18.96 5.69
CA LEU A 184 -14.76 -20.22 6.27
C LEU A 184 -15.72 -21.38 6.00
N ALA A 185 -17.00 -21.10 5.72
CA ALA A 185 -17.96 -22.12 5.27
C ALA A 185 -17.89 -22.39 3.76
N HIS A 186 -17.47 -21.41 2.95
CA HIS A 186 -17.38 -21.51 1.50
C HIS A 186 -16.32 -22.54 1.06
N PRO A 187 -16.56 -23.35 -0.01
CA PRO A 187 -15.61 -24.38 -0.44
C PRO A 187 -14.18 -23.87 -0.68
N GLN A 188 -14.03 -22.70 -1.29
CA GLN A 188 -12.72 -22.07 -1.50
C GLN A 188 -12.07 -21.59 -0.18
N GLY A 189 -12.85 -21.02 0.74
CA GLY A 189 -12.29 -20.55 2.01
C GLY A 189 -11.90 -21.72 2.92
N ARG A 190 -12.69 -22.81 2.92
CA ARG A 190 -12.31 -24.08 3.56
C ARG A 190 -11.02 -24.66 3.00
N TYR A 191 -10.82 -24.59 1.69
CA TYR A 191 -9.56 -25.03 1.06
C TYR A 191 -8.37 -24.22 1.60
N LEU A 192 -8.45 -22.89 1.54
CA LEU A 192 -7.35 -22.01 1.99
C LEU A 192 -7.11 -22.06 3.50
N ALA A 193 -8.14 -22.27 4.32
CA ALA A 193 -7.99 -22.41 5.77
C ALA A 193 -7.19 -23.64 6.18
N ASN A 194 -7.03 -24.63 5.29
CA ASN A 194 -6.23 -25.83 5.53
C ASN A 194 -4.83 -25.77 4.87
N GLU A 195 -4.50 -24.68 4.18
CA GLU A 195 -3.19 -24.46 3.57
C GLU A 195 -2.40 -23.45 4.43
N PRO A 196 -1.08 -23.61 4.58
CA PRO A 196 -0.25 -22.55 5.16
C PRO A 196 -0.29 -21.30 4.26
N VAL A 197 0.02 -20.13 4.85
CA VAL A 197 0.08 -18.85 4.13
C VAL A 197 1.04 -18.92 2.94
N ILE A 198 2.14 -19.65 3.09
CA ILE A 198 3.12 -19.94 2.04
C ILE A 198 3.27 -21.45 1.91
N VAL A 199 3.02 -21.97 0.70
CA VAL A 199 3.10 -23.41 0.41
C VAL A 199 4.39 -23.68 -0.36
N VAL A 200 5.27 -24.53 0.19
CA VAL A 200 6.49 -24.98 -0.48
C VAL A 200 6.24 -26.37 -1.08
N ARG A 201 6.51 -26.53 -2.38
CA ARG A 201 6.33 -27.80 -3.09
C ARG A 201 7.59 -28.15 -3.86
N LYS A 202 7.99 -29.42 -3.79
CA LYS A 202 9.07 -29.95 -4.63
C LYS A 202 8.56 -30.12 -6.06
N ILE A 203 9.20 -29.44 -7.01
CA ILE A 203 8.81 -29.44 -8.43
C ILE A 203 9.75 -30.27 -9.33
N GLY A 204 10.87 -30.74 -8.78
CA GLY A 204 11.86 -31.56 -9.47
C GLY A 204 13.07 -31.84 -8.58
N GLU A 205 13.99 -32.68 -9.07
CA GLU A 205 15.32 -32.84 -8.49
C GLU A 205 16.28 -31.83 -9.11
N GLY A 206 17.31 -31.44 -8.37
CA GLY A 206 18.37 -30.56 -8.86
C GLY A 206 19.62 -30.69 -7.99
N PRO A 207 20.80 -30.38 -8.53
CA PRO A 207 22.00 -30.32 -7.71
C PRO A 207 21.85 -29.22 -6.66
N LEU A 208 22.40 -29.45 -5.47
CA LEU A 208 22.59 -28.38 -4.50
C LEU A 208 23.54 -27.34 -5.12
N VAL A 209 23.13 -26.07 -5.14
CA VAL A 209 23.93 -24.95 -5.62
C VAL A 209 24.37 -24.13 -4.41
N PRO A 210 25.64 -24.24 -3.97
CA PRO A 210 26.15 -23.47 -2.84
C PRO A 210 26.12 -21.97 -3.16
N LEU A 211 25.82 -21.18 -2.14
CA LEU A 211 25.91 -19.73 -2.23
C LEU A 211 27.39 -19.30 -2.23
N ALA A 212 27.82 -18.61 -3.28
CA ALA A 212 29.17 -18.08 -3.35
C ALA A 212 29.38 -16.97 -2.29
N PRO A 213 30.63 -16.71 -1.84
CA PRO A 213 30.91 -15.55 -0.99
C PRO A 213 30.47 -14.25 -1.67
N ALA A 214 29.75 -13.38 -0.95
CA ALA A 214 29.28 -12.10 -1.47
C ALA A 214 29.10 -11.07 -0.35
N LYS A 215 28.89 -9.81 -0.73
CA LYS A 215 28.76 -8.68 0.22
C LYS A 215 27.31 -8.42 0.62
N ARG A 216 26.34 -8.94 -0.12
CA ARG A 216 24.91 -8.87 0.20
C ARG A 216 24.27 -10.26 0.18
N PRO A 217 23.17 -10.50 0.93
CA PRO A 217 22.60 -11.83 1.07
C PRO A 217 22.23 -12.51 -0.27
N LEU A 218 21.66 -11.76 -1.21
CA LEU A 218 21.21 -12.30 -2.50
C LEU A 218 22.10 -11.89 -3.68
N GLU A 219 23.28 -11.34 -3.42
CA GLU A 219 24.23 -11.03 -4.49
C GLU A 219 24.64 -12.32 -5.23
N GLY A 220 24.63 -12.23 -6.56
CA GLY A 220 24.85 -13.34 -7.47
C GLY A 220 23.60 -14.14 -7.86
N ILE A 221 22.46 -13.93 -7.19
CA ILE A 221 21.19 -14.60 -7.51
C ILE A 221 20.50 -13.87 -8.67
N ARG A 222 20.08 -14.63 -9.68
CA ARG A 222 19.33 -14.10 -10.83
C ARG A 222 17.84 -14.40 -10.73
N VAL A 223 17.02 -13.37 -10.90
CA VAL A 223 15.57 -13.47 -10.81
C VAL A 223 14.95 -13.05 -12.15
N LEU A 224 14.14 -13.92 -12.74
CA LEU A 224 13.32 -13.60 -13.90
C LEU A 224 11.86 -13.44 -13.44
N SER A 225 11.33 -12.22 -13.52
CA SER A 225 10.00 -11.88 -13.01
C SER A 225 9.02 -11.60 -14.14
N LEU A 226 7.99 -12.44 -14.28
CA LEU A 226 6.87 -12.29 -15.22
C LEU A 226 5.61 -11.98 -14.42
N THR A 227 5.48 -10.71 -14.04
CA THR A 227 4.50 -10.29 -13.05
C THR A 227 3.76 -9.02 -13.44
N HIS A 228 2.60 -8.79 -12.84
CA HIS A 228 1.76 -7.62 -13.09
C HIS A 228 1.20 -7.07 -11.78
N ALA A 229 0.77 -5.80 -11.77
CA ALA A 229 0.29 -5.10 -10.57
C ALA A 229 1.36 -5.04 -9.46
N ILE A 230 1.00 -5.33 -8.20
CA ILE A 230 1.86 -5.05 -7.04
C ILE A 230 2.47 -6.32 -6.45
N ALA A 231 1.65 -7.33 -6.19
CA ALA A 231 2.05 -8.47 -5.36
C ALA A 231 3.22 -9.28 -5.95
N GLY A 232 3.21 -9.47 -7.28
CA GLY A 232 4.31 -10.10 -8.00
C GLY A 232 5.59 -9.23 -8.00
N PRO A 233 5.54 -7.98 -8.49
CA PRO A 233 6.72 -7.11 -8.51
C PRO A 233 7.37 -6.87 -7.16
N VAL A 234 6.60 -6.79 -6.05
CA VAL A 234 7.14 -6.66 -4.70
C VAL A 234 8.10 -7.80 -4.36
N VAL A 235 7.87 -9.03 -4.84
CA VAL A 235 8.83 -10.14 -4.69
C VAL A 235 10.16 -9.76 -5.33
N GLY A 236 10.14 -9.28 -6.58
CA GLY A 236 11.33 -8.81 -7.29
C GLY A 236 12.05 -7.68 -6.55
N ARG A 237 11.32 -6.63 -6.14
CA ARG A 237 11.87 -5.52 -5.36
C ARG A 237 12.55 -5.99 -4.08
N THR A 238 11.88 -6.81 -3.27
CA THR A 238 12.44 -7.33 -2.01
C THR A 238 13.74 -8.12 -2.26
N LEU A 239 13.81 -8.92 -3.34
CA LEU A 239 15.04 -9.64 -3.67
C LEU A 239 16.16 -8.70 -4.15
N ALA A 240 15.83 -7.66 -4.92
CA ALA A 240 16.78 -6.64 -5.38
C ALA A 240 17.33 -5.78 -4.22
N GLU A 241 16.49 -5.46 -3.22
CA GLU A 241 16.89 -4.80 -1.98
C GLU A 241 17.94 -5.60 -1.20
N GLN A 242 18.03 -6.92 -1.42
CA GLN A 242 19.06 -7.80 -0.85
C GLN A 242 20.20 -8.18 -1.82
N GLY A 243 20.20 -7.60 -3.03
CA GLY A 243 21.31 -7.70 -3.99
C GLY A 243 21.12 -8.65 -5.16
N ALA A 244 19.93 -9.24 -5.31
CA ALA A 244 19.63 -10.06 -6.48
C ALA A 244 19.63 -9.23 -7.78
N ASP A 245 20.03 -9.85 -8.89
CA ASP A 245 19.88 -9.31 -10.23
C ASP A 245 18.49 -9.66 -10.77
N VAL A 246 17.59 -8.69 -10.75
CA VAL A 246 16.19 -8.89 -11.13
C VAL A 246 15.91 -8.31 -12.50
N LEU A 247 15.35 -9.15 -13.39
CA LEU A 247 14.83 -8.75 -14.70
C LEU A 247 13.32 -8.99 -14.76
N CYS A 248 12.55 -7.91 -14.84
CA CYS A 248 11.12 -7.92 -15.07
C CYS A 248 10.82 -7.96 -16.58
N VAL A 249 10.10 -8.99 -17.02
CA VAL A 249 9.62 -9.12 -18.40
C VAL A 249 8.19 -8.64 -18.49
N ASN A 250 7.97 -7.60 -19.30
CA ASN A 250 6.65 -7.07 -19.58
C ASN A 250 6.19 -7.51 -20.98
N ARG A 251 4.87 -7.59 -21.17
CA ARG A 251 4.29 -7.82 -22.49
C ARG A 251 4.30 -6.50 -23.29
N PRO A 252 4.67 -6.51 -24.58
CA PRO A 252 4.53 -5.33 -25.44
C PRO A 252 3.08 -4.83 -25.45
N ASN A 253 2.92 -3.51 -25.38
CA ASN A 253 1.62 -2.80 -25.41
C ASN A 253 0.69 -3.04 -24.20
N ASP A 254 1.14 -3.73 -23.16
CA ASP A 254 0.37 -3.78 -21.91
C ASP A 254 0.44 -2.43 -21.18
N PHE A 255 -0.69 -2.04 -20.62
CA PHE A 255 -0.77 -0.88 -19.75
C PHE A 255 -0.46 -1.30 -18.32
N GLU A 256 0.38 -0.50 -17.66
CA GLU A 256 0.59 -0.57 -16.23
C GLU A 256 0.64 0.84 -15.66
N HIS A 257 0.22 0.97 -14.40
CA HIS A 257 0.22 2.24 -13.71
C HIS A 257 1.64 2.71 -13.42
N ALA A 258 1.93 4.00 -13.64
CA ALA A 258 3.27 4.56 -13.39
C ALA A 258 3.76 4.29 -11.95
N TRP A 259 2.87 4.47 -10.97
CA TRP A 259 3.18 4.29 -9.56
C TRP A 259 3.57 2.85 -9.18
N VAL A 260 3.12 1.85 -9.93
CA VAL A 260 3.55 0.46 -9.75
C VAL A 260 5.02 0.27 -10.15
N TYR A 261 5.49 0.97 -11.19
CA TYR A 261 6.91 0.96 -11.53
C TYR A 261 7.73 1.72 -10.49
N ASP A 262 7.22 2.88 -10.07
CA ASP A 262 7.91 3.78 -9.15
C ASP A 262 8.09 3.20 -7.74
N ASP A 263 7.19 2.30 -7.32
CA ASP A 263 7.20 1.71 -5.97
C ASP A 263 7.46 0.20 -5.99
N ALA A 264 6.68 -0.59 -6.74
CA ALA A 264 6.76 -2.05 -6.65
C ALA A 264 7.92 -2.68 -7.45
N ASN A 265 8.59 -1.92 -8.32
CA ASN A 265 9.67 -2.44 -9.19
C ASN A 265 11.06 -1.82 -8.90
N VAL A 266 11.21 -1.09 -7.79
CA VAL A 266 12.48 -0.44 -7.43
C VAL A 266 13.60 -1.49 -7.34
N GLY A 267 14.75 -1.18 -7.97
CA GLY A 267 15.93 -2.04 -8.00
C GLY A 267 15.94 -3.09 -9.12
N ALA A 268 14.83 -3.28 -9.86
CA ALA A 268 14.77 -4.22 -10.98
C ALA A 268 15.08 -3.56 -12.34
N ARG A 269 15.65 -4.34 -13.26
CA ARG A 269 15.72 -4.01 -14.70
C ARG A 269 14.45 -4.46 -15.38
N SER A 270 14.09 -3.85 -16.51
CA SER A 270 12.90 -4.26 -17.28
C SER A 270 13.20 -4.48 -18.76
N THR A 271 12.42 -5.37 -19.38
CA THR A 271 12.43 -5.61 -20.82
C THR A 271 11.03 -5.95 -21.33
N PHE A 272 10.86 -6.02 -22.64
CA PHE A 272 9.61 -6.43 -23.29
C PHE A 272 9.81 -7.72 -24.09
N LEU A 273 8.93 -8.71 -23.90
CA LEU A 273 8.85 -9.92 -24.70
C LEU A 273 7.39 -10.32 -24.92
N ASP A 274 6.97 -10.52 -26.17
CA ASP A 274 5.68 -11.14 -26.50
C ASP A 274 5.83 -12.66 -26.57
N LEU A 275 5.31 -13.36 -25.56
CA LEU A 275 5.41 -14.82 -25.50
C LEU A 275 4.56 -15.55 -26.56
N ASN A 276 3.69 -14.85 -27.30
CA ASN A 276 3.01 -15.43 -28.46
C ASN A 276 3.91 -15.50 -29.69
N ASP A 277 4.96 -14.67 -29.75
CA ASP A 277 5.99 -14.78 -30.76
C ASP A 277 6.93 -15.94 -30.39
N PRO A 278 7.02 -17.00 -31.21
CA PRO A 278 7.87 -18.15 -30.89
C PRO A 278 9.36 -17.83 -30.74
N GLU A 279 9.86 -16.76 -31.36
CA GLU A 279 11.24 -16.31 -31.17
C GLU A 279 11.43 -15.62 -29.81
N GLN A 280 10.53 -14.71 -29.46
CA GLN A 280 10.61 -14.01 -28.17
C GLN A 280 10.33 -14.96 -26.99
N ASN A 281 9.45 -15.95 -27.15
CA ASN A 281 9.27 -17.01 -26.17
C ASN A 281 10.53 -17.87 -26.01
N ARG A 282 11.24 -18.20 -27.11
CA ARG A 282 12.55 -18.87 -27.03
C ARG A 282 13.56 -18.03 -26.25
N THR A 283 13.59 -16.71 -26.47
CA THR A 283 14.42 -15.78 -25.68
C THR A 283 14.04 -15.79 -24.21
N CYS A 284 12.75 -15.78 -23.87
CA CYS A 284 12.27 -15.88 -22.49
C CYS A 284 12.73 -17.18 -21.82
N LYS A 285 12.62 -18.33 -22.52
CA LYS A 285 13.10 -19.62 -22.03
C LYS A 285 14.63 -19.63 -21.84
N ALA A 286 15.39 -19.02 -22.74
CA ALA A 286 16.83 -18.88 -22.58
C ALA A 286 17.20 -18.05 -21.35
N LEU A 287 16.45 -16.98 -21.05
CA LEU A 287 16.61 -16.23 -19.81
C LEU A 287 16.27 -17.09 -18.59
N ALA A 288 15.14 -17.79 -18.61
CA ALA A 288 14.69 -18.66 -17.52
C ALA A 288 15.68 -19.79 -17.23
N GLN A 289 16.35 -20.33 -18.25
CA GLN A 289 17.38 -21.34 -18.10
C GLN A 289 18.59 -20.84 -17.28
N THR A 290 18.83 -19.54 -17.25
CA THR A 290 19.93 -18.91 -16.50
C THR A 290 19.50 -18.28 -15.18
N ALA A 291 18.21 -18.31 -14.87
CA ALA A 291 17.67 -17.77 -13.62
C ALA A 291 17.78 -18.80 -12.50
N ASP A 292 17.93 -18.31 -11.27
CA ASP A 292 17.86 -19.13 -10.06
C ASP A 292 16.44 -19.09 -9.49
N VAL A 293 15.74 -17.96 -9.68
CA VAL A 293 14.36 -17.75 -9.26
C VAL A 293 13.52 -17.29 -10.46
N PHE A 294 12.39 -17.93 -10.68
CA PHE A 294 11.35 -17.50 -11.61
C PHE A 294 10.13 -17.05 -10.82
N VAL A 295 9.60 -15.86 -11.09
CA VAL A 295 8.44 -15.30 -10.38
C VAL A 295 7.30 -15.08 -11.36
N ASP A 296 6.09 -15.51 -11.00
CA ASP A 296 4.90 -15.24 -11.80
C ASP A 296 3.67 -14.88 -10.95
N SER A 297 2.75 -14.08 -11.52
CA SER A 297 1.50 -13.68 -10.84
C SER A 297 0.26 -13.79 -11.73
N TYR A 298 0.32 -14.56 -12.81
CA TYR A 298 -0.78 -14.71 -13.76
C TYR A 298 -1.78 -15.78 -13.32
N ARG A 299 -3.09 -15.51 -13.46
CA ARG A 299 -4.15 -16.43 -13.02
C ARG A 299 -3.99 -17.89 -13.50
N GLY A 300 -4.41 -18.83 -12.67
CA GLY A 300 -4.39 -20.26 -12.97
C GLY A 300 -3.02 -20.77 -13.39
N ARG A 301 -2.99 -21.51 -14.50
CA ARG A 301 -1.79 -22.14 -15.07
C ARG A 301 -1.33 -21.46 -16.35
N LYS A 302 -1.56 -20.14 -16.50
CA LYS A 302 -1.31 -19.40 -17.75
C LYS A 302 0.10 -19.57 -18.31
N MET A 303 1.11 -19.67 -17.45
CA MET A 303 2.50 -19.88 -17.88
C MET A 303 2.73 -21.24 -18.56
N ALA A 304 1.91 -22.26 -18.29
CA ALA A 304 1.99 -23.55 -18.97
C ALA A 304 1.69 -23.44 -20.48
N GLU A 305 0.83 -22.49 -20.89
CA GLU A 305 0.55 -22.27 -22.32
C GLU A 305 1.79 -21.79 -23.09
N PHE A 306 2.76 -21.18 -22.41
CA PHE A 306 4.02 -20.73 -23.00
C PHE A 306 5.15 -21.74 -22.79
N GLY A 307 4.88 -22.87 -22.15
CA GLY A 307 5.86 -23.88 -21.76
C GLY A 307 6.77 -23.42 -20.62
N LEU A 308 6.20 -22.69 -19.66
CA LEU A 308 6.86 -22.13 -18.47
C LEU A 308 6.12 -22.58 -17.19
N SER A 309 5.50 -23.76 -17.18
CA SER A 309 4.96 -24.34 -15.95
C SER A 309 6.10 -24.70 -14.98
N PRO A 310 5.83 -24.88 -13.67
CA PRO A 310 6.87 -25.27 -12.72
C PRO A 310 7.64 -26.54 -13.11
N ALA A 311 6.94 -27.55 -13.66
CA ALA A 311 7.57 -28.79 -14.13
C ALA A 311 8.47 -28.56 -15.35
N GLU A 312 8.03 -27.73 -16.30
CA GLU A 312 8.83 -27.39 -17.50
C GLU A 312 10.05 -26.53 -17.13
N LEU A 313 9.89 -25.60 -16.19
CA LEU A 313 10.99 -24.79 -15.65
C LEU A 313 12.01 -25.66 -14.91
N ALA A 314 11.55 -26.60 -14.08
CA ALA A 314 12.43 -27.54 -13.39
C ALA A 314 13.19 -28.46 -14.37
N ALA A 315 12.56 -28.88 -15.47
CA ALA A 315 13.23 -29.62 -16.52
C ALA A 315 14.24 -28.76 -17.30
N LEU A 316 13.92 -27.49 -17.55
CA LEU A 316 14.78 -26.53 -18.25
C LEU A 316 16.01 -26.12 -17.42
N ARG A 317 15.80 -25.91 -16.11
CA ARG A 317 16.82 -25.52 -15.12
C ARG A 317 16.61 -26.31 -13.83
N PRO A 318 17.24 -27.50 -13.70
CA PRO A 318 17.19 -28.27 -12.47
C PRO A 318 17.68 -27.45 -11.26
N GLY A 319 16.90 -27.45 -10.18
CA GLY A 319 17.17 -26.65 -8.97
C GLY A 319 16.62 -25.22 -9.00
N ILE A 320 15.87 -24.80 -10.03
CA ILE A 320 15.19 -23.51 -10.06
C ILE A 320 14.14 -23.39 -8.95
N ILE A 321 14.00 -22.20 -8.38
CA ILE A 321 12.91 -21.85 -7.47
C ILE A 321 11.82 -21.14 -8.28
N VAL A 322 10.58 -21.61 -8.19
CA VAL A 322 9.42 -20.98 -8.83
C VAL A 322 8.51 -20.38 -7.76
N VAL A 323 8.31 -19.06 -7.83
CA VAL A 323 7.43 -18.30 -6.94
C VAL A 323 6.18 -17.91 -7.71
N SER A 324 5.04 -18.49 -7.36
CA SER A 324 3.75 -18.18 -7.97
C SER A 324 2.85 -17.44 -6.98
N VAL A 325 2.45 -16.22 -7.33
CA VAL A 325 1.53 -15.39 -6.53
C VAL A 325 0.12 -15.53 -7.08
N ARG A 326 -0.83 -15.95 -6.24
CA ARG A 326 -2.24 -16.20 -6.62
C ARG A 326 -3.19 -15.65 -5.55
N CYS A 327 -4.31 -15.06 -5.97
CA CYS A 327 -5.30 -14.51 -5.03
C CYS A 327 -6.05 -15.60 -4.25
N TYR A 328 -6.33 -16.74 -4.88
CA TYR A 328 -7.14 -17.83 -4.30
C TYR A 328 -6.40 -19.17 -4.23
N GLY A 329 -5.07 -19.14 -4.08
CA GLY A 329 -4.24 -20.35 -4.01
C GLY A 329 -4.06 -21.06 -5.36
N TRP A 330 -3.45 -22.24 -5.32
CA TRP A 330 -2.96 -22.94 -6.52
C TRP A 330 -3.87 -24.06 -7.04
N ASP A 331 -4.50 -24.87 -6.18
CA ASP A 331 -5.31 -26.05 -6.58
C ASP A 331 -6.76 -26.05 -6.01
N GLY A 332 -7.29 -24.90 -5.59
CA GLY A 332 -8.64 -24.78 -5.02
C GLY A 332 -9.77 -24.60 -6.05
N PRO A 333 -11.05 -24.63 -5.63
CA PRO A 333 -12.21 -24.36 -6.50
C PRO A 333 -12.12 -23.09 -7.36
N TRP A 334 -11.38 -22.08 -6.90
CA TRP A 334 -11.19 -20.80 -7.58
C TRP A 334 -9.78 -20.63 -8.17
N PHE A 335 -9.04 -21.71 -8.42
CA PHE A 335 -7.65 -21.66 -8.90
C PHE A 335 -7.46 -20.86 -10.20
N ASP A 336 -8.48 -20.79 -11.07
CA ASP A 336 -8.42 -20.06 -12.34
C ASP A 336 -8.93 -18.62 -12.25
N ARG A 337 -9.53 -18.23 -11.11
CA ARG A 337 -10.13 -16.91 -10.94
C ARG A 337 -9.04 -15.85 -10.79
N GLY A 338 -9.26 -14.71 -11.43
CA GLY A 338 -8.44 -13.52 -11.22
C GLY A 338 -8.81 -12.83 -9.91
N GLY A 339 -7.86 -12.12 -9.30
CA GLY A 339 -8.10 -11.44 -8.05
C GLY A 339 -7.16 -10.26 -7.83
N PHE A 340 -7.66 -9.29 -7.07
CA PHE A 340 -6.91 -8.12 -6.60
C PHE A 340 -7.16 -7.96 -5.10
N ASP A 341 -6.40 -7.10 -4.45
CA ASP A 341 -6.47 -6.85 -3.00
C ASP A 341 -7.92 -6.63 -2.50
N MET A 342 -8.69 -5.78 -3.17
CA MET A 342 -10.10 -5.54 -2.80
C MET A 342 -10.97 -6.81 -2.82
N LEU A 343 -10.65 -7.77 -3.71
CA LEU A 343 -11.42 -9.00 -3.86
C LEU A 343 -11.01 -10.04 -2.82
N GLY A 344 -9.72 -10.10 -2.47
CA GLY A 344 -9.26 -10.87 -1.31
C GLY A 344 -9.86 -10.34 0.00
N SER A 345 -9.90 -9.02 0.15
CA SER A 345 -10.56 -8.35 1.28
C SER A 345 -12.07 -8.65 1.35
N ALA A 346 -12.75 -8.62 0.20
CA ALA A 346 -14.18 -8.95 0.11
C ALA A 346 -14.45 -10.44 0.40
N ALA A 347 -13.63 -11.34 -0.15
CA ALA A 347 -13.77 -12.77 0.01
C ALA A 347 -13.56 -13.19 1.47
N SER A 348 -12.49 -12.72 2.10
CA SER A 348 -12.01 -13.21 3.40
C SER A 348 -12.82 -12.76 4.61
N GLY A 349 -13.75 -11.81 4.45
CA GLY A 349 -14.43 -11.17 5.58
C GLY A 349 -13.89 -9.81 5.97
N LEU A 350 -12.67 -9.47 5.55
CA LEU A 350 -12.00 -8.23 5.96
C LEU A 350 -12.83 -7.00 5.59
N ALA A 351 -13.40 -6.95 4.37
CA ALA A 351 -14.19 -5.80 3.95
C ALA A 351 -15.47 -5.61 4.78
N MET A 352 -16.08 -6.71 5.24
CA MET A 352 -17.24 -6.65 6.12
C MET A 352 -16.86 -6.23 7.55
N LEU A 353 -15.67 -6.63 8.02
CA LEU A 353 -15.14 -6.23 9.32
C LEU A 353 -14.80 -4.74 9.40
N GLU A 354 -14.27 -4.17 8.32
CA GLU A 354 -13.99 -2.73 8.20
C GLU A 354 -15.27 -1.90 7.96
N GLY A 355 -16.34 -2.54 7.50
CA GLY A 355 -17.61 -1.92 7.18
C GLY A 355 -18.37 -1.38 8.40
N VAL A 356 -19.30 -0.45 8.15
CA VAL A 356 -20.19 0.12 9.17
C VAL A 356 -21.64 -0.08 8.74
N SER A 357 -22.52 -0.42 9.68
CA SER A 357 -23.96 -0.59 9.45
C SER A 357 -24.29 -1.58 8.31
N GLY A 358 -23.48 -2.63 8.16
CA GLY A 358 -23.66 -3.68 7.16
C GLY A 358 -23.25 -3.31 5.73
N MET A 359 -22.68 -2.12 5.50
CA MET A 359 -22.01 -1.76 4.25
C MET A 359 -20.52 -2.09 4.36
N PRO A 360 -19.95 -2.93 3.47
CA PRO A 360 -18.52 -3.23 3.51
C PRO A 360 -17.68 -2.00 3.16
N ALA A 361 -16.48 -1.95 3.74
CA ALA A 361 -15.46 -0.97 3.44
C ALA A 361 -14.14 -1.68 3.21
N LEU A 362 -13.26 -1.12 2.39
CA LEU A 362 -11.91 -1.67 2.24
C LEU A 362 -11.00 -1.10 3.34
N PRO A 363 -9.95 -1.84 3.76
CA PRO A 363 -8.95 -1.29 4.67
C PRO A 363 -8.39 0.05 4.17
N PRO A 364 -8.01 0.97 5.07
CA PRO A 364 -7.44 2.28 4.71
C PRO A 364 -6.07 2.19 4.01
N THR A 365 -5.58 0.97 3.81
CA THR A 365 -4.29 0.64 3.22
C THR A 365 -4.39 -0.06 1.87
N VAL A 366 -5.61 -0.31 1.36
CA VAL A 366 -5.75 -0.80 -0.02
C VAL A 366 -5.02 0.17 -0.92
N ALA A 367 -4.08 -0.36 -1.72
CA ALA A 367 -3.19 0.43 -2.55
C ALA A 367 -4.00 1.52 -3.26
N GLY A 368 -3.56 2.78 -3.18
CA GLY A 368 -4.23 3.92 -3.79
C GLY A 368 -5.52 4.45 -3.14
N HIS A 369 -5.99 3.88 -2.02
CA HIS A 369 -7.12 4.39 -1.24
C HIS A 369 -6.65 5.35 -0.13
N LEU A 370 -6.17 6.54 -0.51
CA LEU A 370 -6.00 7.66 0.43
C LEU A 370 -6.78 8.87 -0.04
N ARG A 371 -8.10 8.81 0.19
CA ARG A 371 -8.89 10.03 0.38
C ARG A 371 -9.60 9.92 1.71
N ARG A 372 -9.09 10.63 2.73
CA ARG A 372 -9.99 11.15 3.75
C ARG A 372 -11.07 11.95 3.01
N PRO A 373 -12.37 11.73 3.23
CA PRO A 373 -13.31 12.80 2.96
C PRO A 373 -12.85 13.97 3.84
N ARG A 374 -12.38 15.06 3.23
CA ARG A 374 -12.40 16.34 3.93
C ARG A 374 -13.83 16.51 4.44
N PRO A 375 -14.07 16.91 5.70
CA PRO A 375 -15.39 17.36 6.10
C PRO A 375 -15.80 18.39 5.05
N ARG A 376 -16.89 18.12 4.31
CA ARG A 376 -17.46 19.15 3.44
C ARG A 376 -17.82 20.30 4.36
N GLU A 377 -17.13 21.43 4.25
CA GLU A 377 -17.71 22.69 4.68
C GLU A 377 -18.97 22.88 3.82
N VAL A 378 -20.11 22.58 4.41
CA VAL A 378 -21.41 22.91 3.82
C VAL A 378 -21.59 24.41 4.02
N SER A 379 -21.11 25.20 3.08
CA SER A 379 -21.53 26.59 2.91
C SER A 379 -22.87 26.59 2.17
N GLY A 380 -23.96 26.59 2.93
CA GLY A 380 -25.32 26.70 2.39
C GLY A 380 -26.28 27.23 3.44
N PRO A 381 -27.24 28.10 3.07
CA PRO A 381 -28.14 28.73 4.02
C PRO A 381 -29.09 27.69 4.61
N ARG A 382 -29.17 27.67 5.95
CA ARG A 382 -30.04 26.79 6.73
C ARG A 382 -31.50 27.05 6.40
N ILE A 383 -32.22 26.05 5.88
CA ILE A 383 -33.67 25.95 6.01
C ILE A 383 -34.06 24.47 6.19
N GLY A 384 -34.85 24.19 7.22
CA GLY A 384 -35.76 23.04 7.25
C GLY A 384 -35.29 21.82 8.04
N ARG A 385 -36.12 21.42 9.00
CA ARG A 385 -36.01 20.27 9.91
C ARG A 385 -36.08 18.95 9.14
N ASP A 386 -35.17 18.02 9.43
CA ASP A 386 -35.48 16.72 10.03
C ASP A 386 -34.18 16.03 10.48
N ASN A 387 -34.26 15.41 11.66
CA ASN A 387 -33.17 14.71 12.33
C ASN A 387 -33.17 13.25 11.85
N ASP A 388 -32.08 12.79 11.23
CA ASP A 388 -31.55 11.43 11.32
C ASP A 388 -30.22 11.36 10.54
N ASP A 389 -29.11 11.65 11.24
CA ASP A 389 -27.75 11.44 10.74
C ASP A 389 -26.95 10.69 11.82
N PRO A 390 -26.51 9.43 11.57
CA PRO A 390 -25.77 8.62 12.53
C PRO A 390 -24.32 9.08 12.77
N TYR A 391 -23.81 10.08 12.04
CA TYR A 391 -22.49 10.68 12.31
C TYR A 391 -22.53 11.80 13.37
N ARG A 392 -23.70 12.14 13.92
CA ARG A 392 -23.86 13.11 15.02
C ARG A 392 -23.82 12.46 16.39
N GLN A 393 -22.66 11.93 16.80
CA GLN A 393 -22.32 11.85 18.23
C GLN A 393 -21.16 12.80 18.55
N LEU A 394 -21.47 14.09 18.53
CA LEU A 394 -20.73 15.05 19.33
C LEU A 394 -21.14 14.83 20.80
N LEU A 395 -20.17 14.55 21.65
CA LEU A 395 -20.31 14.65 23.11
C LEU A 395 -20.96 16.00 23.46
N ARG A 396 -22.25 15.98 23.81
CA ARG A 396 -22.92 17.15 24.37
C ARG A 396 -22.36 17.38 25.77
N LEU A 397 -21.54 18.42 25.92
CA LEU A 397 -21.38 19.09 27.20
C LEU A 397 -22.70 19.81 27.49
N ASN A 398 -23.45 19.32 28.48
CA ASN A 398 -24.58 20.08 28.99
C ASN A 398 -24.06 21.37 29.66
N GLY A 399 -24.83 22.45 29.55
CA GLY A 399 -24.44 23.84 29.84
C GLY A 399 -24.08 24.18 31.29
N MET A 400 -23.81 23.20 32.12
CA MET A 400 -23.25 23.32 33.47
C MET A 400 -22.19 22.23 33.57
N GLY A 401 -20.92 22.62 33.55
CA GLY A 401 -19.80 21.72 33.35
C GLY A 401 -19.62 20.74 34.51
N GLU A 402 -19.79 19.46 34.22
CA GLU A 402 -19.18 18.33 34.92
C GLU A 402 -19.06 17.14 33.95
N LEU A 403 -17.84 16.62 33.80
CA LEU A 403 -17.55 15.37 33.09
C LEU A 403 -17.66 14.23 34.11
N ASN A 404 -18.64 13.34 33.93
CA ASN A 404 -18.81 12.19 34.82
C ASN A 404 -17.72 11.15 34.53
N ALA A 405 -16.69 11.10 35.39
CA ALA A 405 -15.48 10.29 35.23
C ALA A 405 -15.73 8.76 35.15
N GLY A 406 -16.96 8.30 35.40
CA GLY A 406 -17.35 6.91 35.21
C GLY A 406 -17.53 6.46 33.75
N LYS A 407 -17.64 7.39 32.78
CA LYS A 407 -17.89 7.05 31.35
C LYS A 407 -16.70 7.26 30.42
N THR A 408 -15.56 7.74 30.91
CA THR A 408 -14.31 7.89 30.16
C THR A 408 -13.23 7.02 30.76
N ARG A 409 -13.23 5.72 30.43
CA ARG A 409 -12.03 4.88 30.60
C ARG A 409 -11.21 4.94 29.31
N HIS A 410 -9.94 5.29 29.48
CA HIS A 410 -8.86 5.41 28.46
C HIS A 410 -8.68 6.76 27.76
N LEU A 411 -8.41 7.81 28.54
CA LEU A 411 -7.45 8.84 28.15
C LEU A 411 -6.54 9.14 29.34
N HIS A 412 -5.27 8.72 29.26
CA HIS A 412 -4.27 9.01 30.28
C HIS A 412 -3.66 10.39 29.97
N ILE A 413 -4.37 11.46 30.36
CA ILE A 413 -3.78 12.81 30.45
C ILE A 413 -3.25 12.95 31.87
N GLY A 414 -1.93 13.10 32.03
CA GLY A 414 -1.30 13.34 33.33
C GLY A 414 -1.92 14.55 34.02
N GLN A 415 -2.36 14.35 35.26
CA GLN A 415 -3.32 15.18 36.00
C GLN A 415 -2.78 16.54 36.51
N GLN A 416 -1.69 17.07 35.96
CA GLN A 416 -0.94 18.15 36.63
C GLN A 416 -1.25 19.58 36.12
N ASN A 417 -1.86 19.79 34.95
CA ASN A 417 -1.94 21.15 34.36
C ASN A 417 -3.24 21.48 33.60
N VAL A 418 -4.40 21.05 34.10
CA VAL A 418 -5.70 21.53 33.58
C VAL A 418 -6.46 22.25 34.67
N GLY A 419 -6.37 23.58 34.68
CA GLY A 419 -7.17 24.46 35.52
C GLY A 419 -7.99 25.42 34.65
N SER A 420 -9.26 25.63 35.00
CA SER A 420 -10.09 26.70 34.43
C SER A 420 -10.08 27.92 35.37
N GLN A 421 -9.84 29.11 34.84
CA GLN A 421 -10.08 30.36 35.58
C GLN A 421 -11.06 31.23 34.79
N ARG A 422 -12.13 31.70 35.47
CA ARG A 422 -13.05 32.70 34.94
C ARG A 422 -12.60 34.08 35.41
N ALA A 423 -12.51 35.04 34.50
CA ALA A 423 -13.31 36.26 34.51
C ALA A 423 -12.77 37.31 33.53
N HIS A 424 -13.71 37.83 32.73
CA HIS A 424 -13.78 39.18 32.15
C HIS A 424 -12.60 39.72 31.30
N HIS A 425 -12.94 39.92 30.03
CA HIS A 425 -12.27 40.71 29.00
C HIS A 425 -11.03 40.11 28.32
N ARG A 426 -11.34 39.36 27.25
CA ARG A 426 -10.56 39.16 26.01
C ARG A 426 -9.12 38.63 26.14
N GLN A 427 -9.01 37.31 26.11
CA GLN A 427 -8.08 36.58 25.23
C GLN A 427 -8.72 35.21 24.89
N ARG A 428 -8.65 34.81 23.62
CA ARG A 428 -9.09 33.49 23.14
C ARG A 428 -7.87 32.77 22.59
N VAL A 429 -7.57 31.59 23.13
CA VAL A 429 -6.57 30.69 22.58
C VAL A 429 -7.30 29.50 21.95
N PHE A 430 -7.00 29.22 20.70
CA PHE A 430 -7.51 28.04 20.00
C PHE A 430 -6.33 27.12 19.69
N ALA A 431 -6.46 25.84 20.01
CA ALA A 431 -5.61 24.81 19.45
C ALA A 431 -6.08 24.54 18.01
N VAL A 432 -5.23 24.83 17.03
CA VAL A 432 -5.48 24.47 15.63
C VAL A 432 -4.51 23.33 15.28
N THR A 433 -5.05 22.22 14.81
CA THR A 433 -4.27 21.07 14.35
C THR A 433 -3.86 21.28 12.89
N CYS A 434 -2.59 21.06 12.54
CA CYS A 434 -2.19 20.58 11.20
C CYS A 434 -0.79 19.93 11.30
N PRO A 435 -0.28 19.27 10.24
CA PRO A 435 0.20 17.90 10.31
C PRO A 435 1.72 17.78 10.43
N ALA A 436 2.13 16.65 10.99
CA ALA A 436 3.43 16.00 10.87
C ALA A 436 4.70 16.75 11.36
N ASN A 437 5.32 16.07 12.33
CA ASN A 437 6.71 16.08 12.76
C ASN A 437 7.14 17.18 13.75
N ASP A 438 7.63 16.66 14.87
CA ASP A 438 8.34 17.27 15.98
C ASP A 438 7.54 18.16 16.94
N MET A 439 7.93 18.09 18.21
CA MET A 439 7.26 18.63 19.40
C MET A 439 7.23 20.17 19.44
N GLU A 440 6.55 20.81 18.50
CA GLU A 440 6.23 22.24 18.56
C GLU A 440 4.73 22.46 18.71
N ILE A 441 4.35 23.13 19.81
CA ILE A 441 3.00 23.68 19.97
C ILE A 441 3.03 25.10 19.46
N VAL A 442 2.41 25.35 18.30
CA VAL A 442 2.25 26.71 17.76
C VAL A 442 0.99 27.35 18.34
N PHE A 443 1.16 28.45 19.06
CA PHE A 443 0.06 29.29 19.52
C PHE A 443 -0.17 30.42 18.51
N LYS A 444 -1.41 30.55 18.02
CA LYS A 444 -1.82 31.74 17.26
C LYS A 444 -2.50 32.72 18.21
N SER A 445 -1.85 33.86 18.43
CA SER A 445 -2.43 35.02 19.12
C SER A 445 -3.05 35.94 18.07
N GLU A 446 -4.32 36.31 18.24
CA GLU A 446 -4.91 37.45 17.52
C GLU A 446 -4.80 38.70 18.39
N GLN A 447 -4.06 39.71 17.92
CA GLN A 447 -4.10 41.03 18.53
C GLN A 447 -5.43 41.71 18.21
N GLY A 448 -6.22 41.99 19.24
CA GLY A 448 -7.08 43.16 19.23
C GLY A 448 -6.17 44.38 19.40
N GLY A 449 -6.25 45.34 18.47
CA GLY A 449 -5.38 46.52 18.48
C GLY A 449 -5.49 47.32 19.79
N ASP A 450 -4.35 47.62 20.39
CA ASP A 450 -3.78 48.97 20.48
C ASP A 450 -2.33 48.82 21.01
N GLY A 451 -1.47 49.78 20.66
CA GLY A 451 -0.03 49.68 20.76
C GLY A 451 0.51 49.50 22.18
N SER A 452 1.50 48.62 22.31
CA SER A 452 2.58 48.83 23.28
C SER A 452 3.87 48.28 22.71
N LYS A 453 4.88 49.16 22.68
CA LYS A 453 6.26 48.85 22.30
C LYS A 453 6.85 47.94 23.37
N HIS A 454 7.66 46.97 22.93
CA HIS A 454 8.42 46.00 23.73
C HIS A 454 7.70 44.71 24.12
N GLN A 455 7.66 43.71 23.21
CA GLN A 455 7.88 42.29 23.56
C GLN A 455 8.55 41.55 22.38
N ARG A 456 9.61 40.77 22.67
CA ARG A 456 10.33 39.89 21.74
C ARG A 456 10.39 38.50 22.40
N LEU A 457 10.20 37.44 21.61
CA LEU A 457 10.42 36.04 22.01
C LEU A 457 11.54 35.47 21.14
N VAL A 458 12.52 34.82 21.78
CA VAL A 458 13.69 34.15 21.19
C VAL A 458 13.75 32.73 21.75
N PHE A 459 14.14 31.74 20.94
CA PHE A 459 14.40 30.36 21.42
C PHE A 459 15.68 29.78 20.78
N GLY A 460 16.52 29.17 21.63
CA GLY A 460 17.74 28.42 21.30
C GLY A 460 18.96 28.92 22.06
N ASP A 461 19.61 28.06 22.85
CA ASP A 461 20.89 28.39 23.51
C ASP A 461 22.07 28.22 22.52
N ASP A 462 22.80 29.33 22.40
CA ASP A 462 24.20 29.57 21.98
C ASP A 462 24.65 29.39 20.51
N ASP A 463 24.67 30.54 19.82
CA ASP A 463 25.71 31.12 18.95
C ASP A 463 26.49 30.24 17.95
N ALA A 464 26.27 30.52 16.65
CA ALA A 464 27.34 30.90 15.72
C ALA A 464 26.81 31.59 14.43
N ASP A 465 27.09 32.89 14.34
CA ASP A 465 27.41 33.69 13.14
C ASP A 465 26.37 33.98 12.03
N LEU A 466 25.70 35.13 12.20
CA LEU A 466 25.63 36.31 11.30
C LEU A 466 26.07 36.15 9.82
N ARG A 467 25.15 36.46 8.87
CA ARG A 467 25.18 37.66 7.97
C ARG A 467 24.17 37.59 6.80
N ALA A 468 23.29 38.61 6.74
CA ALA A 468 22.71 39.32 5.57
C ALA A 468 21.86 38.51 4.53
N HIS A 469 20.77 39.00 3.90
CA HIS A 469 20.34 40.34 3.49
C HIS A 469 18.80 40.47 3.41
N ALA A 470 18.33 41.72 3.48
CA ALA A 470 16.96 42.20 3.40
C ALA A 470 16.35 42.23 1.98
N GLY A 471 15.01 42.26 1.88
CA GLY A 471 14.29 42.57 0.63
C GLY A 471 12.75 42.51 0.67
N THR A 472 12.11 43.57 1.21
CA THR A 472 10.91 44.32 0.73
C THR A 472 9.55 43.65 0.34
N LEU A 473 8.49 44.06 1.10
CA LEU A 473 7.04 44.37 0.84
C LEU A 473 6.35 44.00 -0.51
N ALA A 474 5.03 43.75 -0.67
CA ALA A 474 3.83 44.39 -0.11
C ALA A 474 2.52 43.58 -0.35
N THR A 475 1.48 43.82 0.46
CA THR A 475 0.08 43.36 0.33
C THR A 475 -0.79 44.29 -0.54
N ARG A 476 -1.81 43.75 -1.26
CA ARG A 476 -3.04 44.48 -1.64
C ARG A 476 -4.26 43.55 -1.78
N VAL A 477 -5.34 43.89 -1.07
CA VAL A 477 -6.73 43.36 -1.14
C VAL A 477 -7.51 44.28 -2.11
N VAL A 478 -8.55 43.90 -2.87
CA VAL A 478 -10.03 43.82 -2.60
C VAL A 478 -10.77 43.54 -3.96
N PRO A 479 -12.13 43.43 -4.07
CA PRO A 479 -13.05 42.28 -3.94
C PRO A 479 -13.88 41.90 -5.23
N ASP A 480 -14.77 40.91 -5.07
CA ASP A 480 -15.89 40.41 -5.91
C ASP A 480 -16.55 41.33 -6.97
N SER A 481 -16.85 40.76 -8.16
CA SER A 481 -18.16 40.85 -8.86
C SER A 481 -18.17 40.13 -10.22
N ASP A 482 -19.39 39.75 -10.63
CA ASP A 482 -19.82 38.91 -11.76
C ASP A 482 -19.52 39.44 -13.20
N TRP A 483 -19.98 38.65 -14.19
CA TRP A 483 -20.33 38.93 -15.60
C TRP A 483 -19.29 38.69 -16.74
N MET A 484 -19.64 37.67 -17.54
CA MET A 484 -19.56 37.51 -19.02
C MET A 484 -18.38 38.06 -19.85
N THR A 485 -17.69 37.08 -20.44
CA THR A 485 -17.06 36.98 -21.78
C THR A 485 -17.16 38.15 -22.77
N ASN A 486 -16.01 38.51 -23.38
CA ASN A 486 -15.87 38.78 -24.82
C ASN A 486 -14.43 38.46 -25.32
N ALA A 487 -14.39 37.59 -26.35
CA ALA A 487 -13.35 37.01 -27.24
C ALA A 487 -12.09 37.86 -27.63
N PRO A 488 -11.05 37.37 -28.38
CA PRO A 488 -10.98 36.21 -29.30
C PRO A 488 -9.66 35.36 -29.29
N PRO A 489 -9.52 34.32 -30.16
CA PRO A 489 -8.55 33.22 -30.02
C PRO A 489 -7.31 33.34 -30.93
N ALA A 490 -6.16 32.84 -30.46
CA ALA A 490 -5.00 32.26 -31.18
C ALA A 490 -3.84 32.18 -30.16
N ALA A 491 -2.94 31.19 -30.10
CA ALA A 491 -2.40 30.36 -31.16
C ALA A 491 -2.03 28.96 -30.63
N THR A 492 -2.23 27.99 -31.50
CA THR A 492 -1.76 26.61 -31.39
C THR A 492 -0.23 26.53 -31.37
N SER A 493 0.34 25.80 -30.43
CA SER A 493 1.69 25.21 -30.56
C SER A 493 1.58 23.69 -30.42
N ARG A 494 1.51 23.03 -31.57
CA ARG A 494 1.80 21.60 -31.72
C ARG A 494 3.28 21.40 -31.38
N CYS A 495 3.61 20.49 -30.46
CA CYS A 495 4.99 20.03 -30.30
C CYS A 495 5.13 18.61 -30.86
N ARG A 496 6.07 18.47 -31.80
CA ARG A 496 6.42 17.24 -32.54
C ARG A 496 7.27 16.31 -31.66
N ILE A 497 7.04 15.01 -31.82
CA ILE A 497 7.91 13.92 -31.35
C ILE A 497 9.27 14.01 -32.08
N PRO A 498 10.42 13.98 -31.39
CA PRO A 498 11.71 13.76 -32.04
C PRO A 498 11.98 12.27 -32.23
N VAL A 499 12.36 11.92 -33.46
CA VAL A 499 12.92 10.63 -33.87
C VAL A 499 14.44 10.70 -33.65
N LYS A 500 14.98 9.80 -32.80
CA LYS A 500 16.39 9.36 -32.49
C LYS A 500 17.61 9.94 -33.25
N PRO A 501 18.89 9.77 -32.78
CA PRO A 501 19.41 8.92 -31.69
C PRO A 501 20.31 9.64 -30.65
N PHE A 502 20.59 8.96 -29.52
CA PHE A 502 21.50 9.37 -28.45
C PHE A 502 22.90 9.83 -28.92
N PRO A 503 23.52 10.82 -28.26
CA PRO A 503 24.94 10.83 -28.02
C PRO A 503 25.28 10.18 -26.67
N SER A 504 26.24 9.26 -26.74
CA SER A 504 26.95 8.61 -25.65
C SER A 504 27.71 9.60 -24.79
N THR A 505 27.31 9.75 -23.53
CA THR A 505 28.13 9.91 -22.31
C THR A 505 27.19 10.39 -21.20
N ILE A 506 26.56 9.45 -20.49
CA ILE A 506 25.93 9.74 -19.21
C ILE A 506 26.94 9.29 -18.16
N ALA A 507 27.48 10.24 -17.41
CA ALA A 507 28.19 9.93 -16.18
C ALA A 507 27.21 9.15 -15.29
N VAL A 508 27.57 7.91 -14.96
CA VAL A 508 26.83 7.09 -14.00
C VAL A 508 26.90 7.83 -12.66
N PRO A 509 25.79 8.26 -12.04
CA PRO A 509 25.85 8.72 -10.67
C PRO A 509 26.32 7.56 -9.80
N GLU A 510 27.40 7.76 -9.05
CA GLU A 510 27.84 6.79 -8.06
C GLU A 510 26.69 6.49 -7.09
N PRO A 511 26.48 5.22 -6.70
CA PRO A 511 25.49 4.88 -5.70
C PRO A 511 25.79 5.65 -4.42
N SER A 512 24.80 6.38 -3.91
CA SER A 512 24.84 6.96 -2.57
C SER A 512 24.96 5.83 -1.56
N SER A 513 26.21 5.51 -1.23
CA SER A 513 26.56 4.53 -0.21
C SER A 513 26.02 4.97 1.15
N ILE A 514 25.39 4.02 1.84
CA ILE A 514 25.00 4.11 3.24
C ILE A 514 26.28 4.16 4.07
N THR A 515 26.50 5.23 4.84
CA THR A 515 27.53 5.27 5.87
C THR A 515 27.08 4.47 7.08
N ILE A 516 27.58 3.23 7.21
CA ILE A 516 27.44 2.43 8.43
C ILE A 516 28.55 2.87 9.41
N ARG A 517 28.18 3.47 10.54
CA ARG A 517 29.12 3.66 11.66
C ARG A 517 29.22 2.37 12.46
N VAL A 518 30.36 1.71 12.37
CA VAL A 518 30.73 0.60 13.25
C VAL A 518 31.29 1.18 14.55
N HIS A 519 30.63 0.94 15.67
CA HIS A 519 31.24 1.17 16.98
C HIS A 519 31.82 -0.15 17.49
N SER A 520 33.15 -0.28 17.45
CA SER A 520 33.86 -1.30 18.24
C SER A 520 33.87 -0.85 19.70
N ARG A 521 33.32 -1.65 20.62
CA ARG A 521 33.63 -1.50 22.04
C ARG A 521 34.95 -2.19 22.33
N ALA A 522 35.90 -1.43 22.88
CA ALA A 522 37.03 -1.95 23.63
C ALA A 522 36.59 -2.34 25.05
#